data_AF-A0A0S7ZHT1-F1
#
_entry.id   AF-A0A0S7ZHT1-F1
#
_cell.length_a   1.000
_cell.length_b   1.000
_cell.length_c   1.000
_cell.angle_alpha   90.00
_cell.angle_beta   90.00
_cell.angle_gamma   90.00
#
_symmetry.space_group_name_H-M   'P 1'
#
loop_
_entity.id
_entity.type
_entity.pdbx_description
1 polymer ?
#
loop_
_entity_poly.entity_id
_entity_poly.type
_entity_poly.pdbx_seq_one_letter_code
_entity_poly.pdbx_strand_id
1 'polypeptide(L)'
;MENEKKKSKYQKLEKRFTYSSKNIWYEVDSGTVNKIFDYGEHYKEFLTRAKSERLTVRWILEHAEKRGYKNLYTDKEIKPSNLYYVVNRNKNIVLIKVGKKPIDEGINFVVAHADAPRLDLKQIPLLEDTEI
;
A
#
# COMPACT_ATOMS: atom_id res chain seq x y z
N MET A 1 -2.46 -37.93 25.93
CA MET A 1 -1.16 -37.67 26.56
C MET A 1 -0.09 -37.99 25.54
N GLU A 2 0.18 -37.08 24.61
CA GLU A 2 1.17 -37.30 23.54
C GLU A 2 2.48 -36.62 23.89
N ASN A 3 3.54 -37.43 23.84
CA ASN A 3 4.90 -37.13 24.25
C ASN A 3 5.49 -35.90 23.53
N GLU A 4 5.66 -34.79 24.25
CA GLU A 4 6.56 -33.71 23.85
C GLU A 4 8.02 -34.19 23.91
N LYS A 5 8.50 -34.82 22.84
CA LYS A 5 9.93 -35.10 22.66
C LYS A 5 10.69 -33.77 22.62
N LYS A 6 11.48 -33.49 23.66
CA LYS A 6 12.36 -32.32 23.77
C LYS A 6 13.26 -32.20 22.53
N LYS A 7 13.07 -31.13 21.76
CA LYS A 7 13.86 -30.82 20.55
C LYS A 7 15.35 -30.67 20.87
N SER A 8 16.20 -31.32 20.07
CA SER A 8 17.67 -31.31 20.19
C SER A 8 18.23 -29.88 20.06
N LYS A 9 19.39 -29.61 20.67
CA LYS A 9 20.11 -28.32 20.60
C LYS A 9 20.24 -27.83 19.15
N TYR A 10 20.56 -28.74 18.22
CA TYR A 10 20.75 -28.43 16.80
C TYR A 10 19.44 -28.03 16.09
N GLN A 11 18.32 -28.70 16.38
CA GLN A 11 17.01 -28.37 15.82
C GLN A 11 16.51 -26.99 16.27
N LYS A 12 16.90 -26.54 17.47
CA LYS A 12 16.60 -25.19 17.97
C LYS A 12 17.46 -24.13 17.26
N LEU A 13 18.72 -24.44 16.98
CA LEU A 13 19.61 -23.56 16.21
C LEU A 13 19.14 -23.44 14.76
N GLU A 14 18.80 -24.55 14.12
CA GLU A 14 18.30 -24.58 12.75
C GLU A 14 17.08 -23.65 12.60
N LYS A 15 16.04 -23.86 13.42
CA LYS A 15 14.83 -23.00 13.41
C LYS A 15 15.11 -21.51 13.65
N ARG A 16 16.23 -21.15 14.29
CA ARG A 16 16.60 -19.75 14.56
C ARG A 16 17.31 -19.10 13.38
N PHE A 17 18.10 -19.86 12.63
CA PHE A 17 18.97 -19.33 11.57
C PHE A 17 18.49 -19.65 10.17
N THR A 18 17.55 -20.58 10.00
CA THR A 18 16.96 -20.90 8.70
C THR A 18 15.61 -20.23 8.51
N TYR A 19 15.38 -19.76 7.29
CA TYR A 19 14.06 -19.29 6.88
C TYR A 19 13.14 -20.49 6.62
N SER A 20 11.91 -20.40 7.11
CA SER A 20 10.86 -21.37 6.83
C SER A 20 9.58 -20.62 6.49
N SER A 21 9.00 -20.93 5.34
CA SER A 21 7.71 -20.37 4.93
C SER A 21 6.61 -20.93 5.81
N LYS A 22 5.85 -20.05 6.45
CA LYS A 22 4.70 -20.41 7.28
C LYS A 22 3.41 -19.94 6.62
N ASN A 23 2.37 -20.75 6.73
CA ASN A 23 1.04 -20.34 6.31
C ASN A 23 0.39 -19.53 7.44
N ILE A 24 0.10 -18.26 7.17
CA ILE A 24 -0.44 -17.33 8.16
C ILE A 24 -1.74 -17.84 8.79
N TRP A 25 -2.59 -18.54 8.03
CA TRP A 25 -3.90 -19.02 8.50
C TRP A 25 -3.80 -20.07 9.62
N TYR A 26 -2.67 -20.76 9.75
CA TYR A 26 -2.43 -21.70 10.85
C TYR A 26 -1.67 -21.08 12.02
N GLU A 27 -1.18 -19.85 11.89
CA GLU A 27 -0.33 -19.19 12.88
C GLU A 27 -1.06 -18.09 13.67
N VAL A 28 -2.21 -17.64 13.19
CA VAL A 28 -2.98 -16.53 13.79
C VAL A 28 -4.19 -17.02 14.58
N ASP A 29 -4.57 -16.27 15.60
CA ASP A 29 -5.78 -16.51 16.39
C ASP A 29 -7.04 -15.97 15.68
N SER A 30 -8.21 -16.36 16.18
CA SER A 30 -9.51 -15.94 15.61
C SER A 30 -9.72 -14.42 15.61
N GLY A 31 -9.17 -13.69 16.60
CA GLY A 31 -9.24 -12.23 16.63
C GLY A 31 -8.40 -11.58 15.53
N THR A 32 -7.23 -12.15 15.23
CA THR A 32 -6.39 -11.70 14.10
C THR A 32 -7.01 -12.05 12.76
N VAL A 33 -7.66 -13.22 12.62
CA VAL A 33 -8.43 -13.58 11.42
C VAL A 33 -9.49 -12.53 11.11
N ASN A 34 -10.26 -12.08 12.10
CA ASN A 34 -11.27 -11.04 11.91
C ASN A 34 -10.65 -9.74 11.38
N LYS A 35 -9.52 -9.29 11.95
CA LYS A 35 -8.81 -8.10 11.46
C LYS A 35 -8.32 -8.22 10.02
N ILE A 36 -7.93 -9.42 9.59
CA ILE A 36 -7.54 -9.68 8.19
C ILE A 36 -8.75 -9.48 7.27
N PHE A 37 -9.92 -10.00 7.63
CA PHE A 37 -11.14 -9.80 6.85
C PHE A 37 -11.59 -8.34 6.84
N ASP A 38 -11.56 -7.66 7.98
CA ASP A 38 -11.89 -6.23 8.08
C ASP A 38 -11.00 -5.38 7.16
N TYR A 39 -9.69 -5.66 7.16
CA TYR A 39 -8.75 -5.02 6.23
C TYR A 39 -9.11 -5.34 4.77
N GLY A 40 -9.51 -6.57 4.49
CA GLY A 40 -9.99 -7.02 3.19
C GLY A 40 -11.20 -6.23 2.68
N GLU A 41 -12.16 -5.89 3.54
CA GLU A 41 -13.31 -5.07 3.14
C GLU A 41 -12.90 -3.66 2.72
N HIS A 42 -12.00 -3.02 3.47
CA HIS A 42 -11.44 -1.72 3.08
C HIS A 42 -10.65 -1.80 1.78
N TYR A 43 -9.93 -2.90 1.55
CA TYR A 43 -9.21 -3.12 0.30
C TYR A 43 -10.16 -3.27 -0.90
N LYS A 44 -11.28 -3.98 -0.74
CA LYS A 44 -12.32 -4.08 -1.79
C LYS A 44 -12.93 -2.72 -2.10
N GLU A 45 -13.17 -1.89 -1.09
CA GLU A 45 -13.67 -0.53 -1.31
C GLU A 45 -12.67 0.30 -2.14
N PHE A 46 -11.38 0.25 -1.79
CA PHE A 46 -10.33 0.89 -2.56
C PHE A 46 -10.34 0.43 -4.02
N LEU A 47 -10.31 -0.89 -4.27
CA LEU A 47 -10.33 -1.46 -5.61
C LEU A 47 -11.59 -1.09 -6.40
N THR A 48 -12.72 -0.87 -5.74
CA THR A 48 -13.98 -0.48 -6.38
C THR A 48 -13.90 0.95 -6.92
N ARG A 49 -13.28 1.86 -6.17
CA ARG A 49 -13.19 3.29 -6.53
C ARG A 49 -11.95 3.63 -7.39
N ALA A 50 -10.84 2.95 -7.18
CA ALA A 50 -9.53 3.24 -7.78
C ALA A 50 -9.26 2.42 -9.06
N LYS A 51 -10.04 2.67 -10.13
CA LYS A 51 -9.96 1.89 -11.38
C LYS A 51 -8.96 2.41 -12.41
N SER A 52 -8.53 3.65 -12.28
CA SER A 52 -7.54 4.29 -13.15
C SER A 52 -6.55 5.08 -12.31
N GLU A 53 -5.40 5.43 -12.87
CA GLU A 53 -4.34 6.14 -12.16
C GLU A 53 -4.84 7.45 -11.53
N ARG A 54 -5.75 8.14 -12.22
CA ARG A 54 -6.36 9.39 -11.75
C ARG A 54 -7.33 9.16 -10.60
N LEU A 55 -8.13 8.10 -10.67
CA LEU A 55 -9.05 7.73 -9.59
C LEU A 55 -8.27 7.25 -8.36
N THR A 56 -7.19 6.51 -8.55
CA THR A 56 -6.29 6.07 -7.50
C THR A 56 -5.67 7.25 -6.78
N VAL A 57 -5.10 8.22 -7.51
CA VAL A 57 -4.53 9.44 -6.90
C VAL A 57 -5.58 10.22 -6.13
N ARG A 58 -6.78 10.41 -6.69
CA ARG A 58 -7.88 11.12 -6.01
C ARG A 58 -8.28 10.41 -4.72
N TRP A 59 -8.45 9.10 -4.75
CA TRP A 59 -8.79 8.31 -3.55
C TRP A 59 -7.71 8.44 -2.49
N ILE A 60 -6.42 8.30 -2.86
CA ILE A 60 -5.30 8.42 -1.92
C ILE A 60 -5.26 9.82 -1.31
N LEU A 61 -5.43 10.87 -2.11
CA LEU A 61 -5.41 12.25 -1.66
C LEU A 61 -6.51 12.51 -0.61
N GLU A 62 -7.75 12.11 -0.90
CA GLU A 62 -8.88 12.24 0.03
C GLU A 62 -8.62 11.54 1.37
N HIS A 63 -8.01 10.35 1.35
CA HIS A 63 -7.69 9.60 2.56
C HIS A 63 -6.46 10.13 3.29
N ALA A 64 -5.49 10.69 2.57
CA ALA A 64 -4.30 11.31 3.14
C ALA A 64 -4.68 12.61 3.87
N GLU A 65 -5.50 13.48 3.26
CA GLU A 65 -5.95 14.72 3.88
C GLU A 65 -6.76 14.46 5.16
N LYS A 66 -7.65 13.46 5.15
CA LYS A 66 -8.36 12.99 6.36
C LYS A 66 -7.43 12.52 7.48
N ARG A 67 -6.22 12.07 7.15
CA ARG A 67 -5.18 11.65 8.11
C ARG A 67 -4.20 12.77 8.47
N GLY A 68 -4.47 14.01 8.05
CA GLY A 68 -3.66 15.18 8.38
C GLY A 68 -2.45 15.40 7.49
N TYR A 69 -2.37 14.73 6.32
CA TYR A 69 -1.37 15.06 5.32
C TYR A 69 -1.64 16.44 4.70
N LYS A 70 -0.57 17.20 4.45
CA LYS A 70 -0.63 18.53 3.86
C LYS A 70 0.15 18.60 2.55
N ASN A 71 -0.20 19.53 1.68
CA ASN A 71 0.57 19.75 0.46
C ASN A 71 1.96 20.31 0.82
N LEU A 72 3.02 19.62 0.39
CA LEU A 72 4.40 20.00 0.69
C LEU A 72 4.73 21.44 0.23
N TYR A 73 4.18 21.88 -0.89
CA TYR A 73 4.47 23.21 -1.45
C TYR A 73 3.75 24.36 -0.73
N THR A 74 2.77 24.04 0.13
CA THR A 74 2.01 25.05 0.88
C THR A 74 2.58 25.33 2.27
N ASP A 75 3.41 24.43 2.78
CA ASP A 75 3.98 24.55 4.11
C ASP A 75 5.36 25.21 4.07
N LYS A 76 5.66 26.04 5.08
CA LYS A 76 6.91 26.81 5.15
C LYS A 76 7.96 26.15 6.04
N GLU A 77 7.56 25.21 6.89
CA GLU A 77 8.46 24.56 7.85
C GLU A 77 8.32 23.04 7.82
N ILE A 78 9.42 22.33 7.61
CA ILE A 78 9.48 20.87 7.64
C ILE A 78 9.96 20.43 9.02
N LYS A 79 9.09 19.80 9.82
CA LYS A 79 9.41 19.29 11.15
C LYS A 79 9.32 17.75 11.21
N PRO A 80 10.08 17.10 12.09
CA PRO A 80 9.94 15.67 12.34
C PRO A 80 8.50 15.28 12.65
N SER A 81 8.07 14.13 12.12
CA SER A 81 6.70 13.60 12.21
C SER A 81 5.63 14.33 11.40
N ASN A 82 5.97 15.39 10.65
CA ASN A 82 5.04 15.99 9.70
C ASN A 82 4.68 15.01 8.57
N LEU A 83 3.45 15.15 8.07
CA LEU A 83 2.88 14.33 7.00
C LEU A 83 2.62 15.22 5.78
N TYR A 84 3.28 14.89 4.67
CA TYR A 84 3.18 15.67 3.44
C TYR A 84 2.78 14.82 2.25
N TYR A 85 2.08 15.43 1.29
CA TYR A 85 1.84 14.83 -0.01
C TYR A 85 2.34 15.75 -1.14
N VAL A 86 2.70 15.12 -2.25
CA VAL A 86 2.99 15.79 -3.53
C VAL A 86 2.21 15.07 -4.62
N VAL A 87 1.47 15.82 -5.44
CA VAL A 87 0.71 15.29 -6.58
C VAL A 87 1.36 15.74 -7.89
N ASN A 88 1.62 14.80 -8.79
CA ASN A 88 2.12 15.10 -10.12
C ASN A 88 1.04 14.83 -11.17
N ARG A 89 0.54 15.89 -11.81
CA ARG A 89 -0.47 15.87 -12.89
C ARG A 89 -1.70 15.00 -12.61
N ASN A 90 -2.07 14.83 -11.34
CA ASN A 90 -3.14 13.95 -10.88
C ASN A 90 -3.00 12.47 -11.32
N LYS A 91 -1.79 12.02 -11.65
CA LYS A 91 -1.51 10.64 -12.06
C LYS A 91 -0.53 9.91 -11.15
N ASN A 92 0.24 10.66 -10.37
CA ASN A 92 1.13 10.12 -9.34
C ASN A 92 0.96 10.91 -8.05
N ILE A 93 1.17 10.22 -6.93
CA ILE A 93 1.18 10.83 -5.60
C ILE A 93 2.34 10.25 -4.78
N VAL A 94 3.02 11.13 -4.05
CA VAL A 94 4.03 10.74 -3.07
C VAL A 94 3.51 11.12 -1.70
N LEU A 95 3.50 10.17 -0.76
CA LEU A 95 3.19 10.39 0.64
C LEU A 95 4.50 10.35 1.44
N ILE A 96 4.74 11.38 2.23
CA ILE A 96 5.99 11.60 2.95
C ILE A 96 5.66 11.69 4.44
N LYS A 97 6.34 10.87 5.24
CA LYS A 97 6.39 11.00 6.69
C LYS A 97 7.80 11.41 7.08
N VAL A 98 7.96 12.63 7.60
CA VAL A 98 9.29 13.16 7.96
C VAL A 98 9.83 12.40 9.16
N GLY A 99 11.03 11.82 9.00
CA GLY A 99 11.72 11.11 10.06
C GLY A 99 12.29 12.04 11.13
N LYS A 100 12.89 11.44 12.17
CA LYS A 100 13.64 12.19 13.19
C LYS A 100 15.08 12.47 12.77
N LYS A 101 15.63 11.62 11.90
CA LYS A 101 17.01 11.72 11.41
C LYS A 101 17.07 12.71 10.24
N PRO A 102 18.21 13.39 10.07
CA PRO A 102 18.51 14.17 8.87
C PRO A 102 18.33 13.36 7.58
N ILE A 103 17.96 14.04 6.48
CA ILE A 103 17.62 13.39 5.20
C ILE A 103 18.83 12.75 4.51
N ASP A 104 20.03 13.23 4.79
CA ASP A 104 21.31 12.69 4.34
C ASP A 104 21.66 11.34 4.97
N GLU A 105 21.01 10.95 6.08
CA GLU A 105 21.07 9.57 6.59
C GLU A 105 20.22 8.57 5.77
N GLY A 106 19.44 9.06 4.79
CA GLY A 106 18.71 8.25 3.83
C GLY A 106 17.19 8.23 4.04
N ILE A 107 16.52 7.52 3.14
CA ILE A 107 15.06 7.47 3.03
C ILE A 107 14.62 6.03 2.77
N ASN A 108 13.52 5.61 3.42
CA ASN A 108 12.87 4.33 3.12
C ASN A 108 11.74 4.55 2.12
N PHE A 109 11.91 4.05 0.89
CA PHE A 109 10.89 4.12 -0.15
C PHE A 109 10.08 2.83 -0.25
N VAL A 110 8.76 2.99 -0.34
CA VAL A 110 7.85 1.95 -0.84
C VAL A 110 7.22 2.52 -2.10
N VAL A 111 7.49 1.88 -3.23
CA VAL A 111 7.05 2.34 -4.54
C VAL A 111 6.12 1.29 -5.13
N ALA A 112 4.99 1.75 -5.66
CA ALA A 112 4.04 0.95 -6.41
C ALA A 112 3.59 1.77 -7.62
N HIS A 113 3.07 1.07 -8.63
CA HIS A 113 2.47 1.71 -9.80
C HIS A 113 0.94 1.72 -9.63
N ALA A 114 0.29 2.78 -10.13
CA ALA A 114 -1.15 3.01 -9.96
C ALA A 114 -1.93 2.85 -11.26
N ASP A 115 -1.24 2.66 -12.38
CA ASP A 115 -1.81 2.34 -13.68
C ASP A 115 -2.20 0.87 -13.73
N ALA A 116 -3.29 0.61 -14.44
CA ALA A 116 -3.79 -0.73 -14.71
C ALA A 116 -4.07 -0.85 -16.22
N PRO A 117 -3.93 -2.04 -16.81
CA PRO A 117 -4.33 -2.29 -18.18
C PRO A 117 -5.78 -1.83 -18.42
N ARG A 118 -5.99 -1.07 -19.49
CA ARG A 118 -7.30 -0.50 -19.86
C ARG A 118 -7.40 -0.26 -21.35
N LEU A 119 -8.63 -0.14 -21.83
CA LEU A 119 -8.91 0.31 -23.19
C LEU A 119 -9.10 1.83 -23.15
N ASP A 120 -8.22 2.54 -23.85
CA ASP A 120 -8.38 3.96 -24.10
C ASP A 120 -9.03 4.16 -25.48
N LEU A 121 -9.93 5.14 -25.55
CA LEU A 121 -10.53 5.56 -26.80
C LEU A 121 -9.45 6.16 -27.72
N LYS A 122 -9.56 5.87 -29.02
CA LYS A 122 -8.79 6.60 -30.04
C LYS A 122 -9.16 8.08 -30.00
N GLN A 123 -8.30 8.93 -30.57
CA GLN A 123 -8.54 10.37 -30.64
C GLN A 123 -9.89 10.72 -31.28
N ILE A 124 -10.31 9.97 -32.31
CA ILE A 124 -11.65 10.03 -32.91
C ILE A 124 -12.31 8.66 -32.69
N PRO A 125 -13.07 8.47 -31.60
CA PRO A 125 -13.57 7.15 -31.22
C PRO A 125 -14.95 6.82 -31.78
N LEU A 126 -15.74 7.83 -32.14
CA LEU A 126 -17.08 7.65 -32.65
C LEU A 126 -17.00 7.46 -34.15
N LEU A 127 -17.25 6.23 -34.58
CA LEU A 127 -17.43 5.85 -35.97
C LEU A 127 -18.75 5.09 -36.04
N GLU A 128 -19.63 5.52 -36.93
CA GLU A 128 -20.81 4.77 -37.30
C GLU A 128 -20.59 4.31 -38.73
N ASP A 129 -20.43 3.00 -38.90
CA ASP A 129 -20.36 2.40 -40.22
C ASP A 129 -21.79 2.06 -40.65
N THR A 130 -22.28 2.71 -41.70
CA THR A 130 -23.64 2.56 -42.22
C THR A 130 -23.67 1.72 -43.50
N GLU A 131 -22.67 0.86 -43.72
CA GLU A 131 -22.70 -0.16 -44.77
C GLU A 131 -23.84 -1.17 -44.53
N ILE A 132 -25.04 -0.77 -44.96
CA ILE A 132 -25.99 -1.62 -45.67
C ILE A 132 -25.33 -2.08 -46.98
#